data_AF-G5HGM5-F1
#
_entry.id   AF-G5HGM5-F1
#
_cell.length_a   1.000
_cell.length_b   1.000
_cell.length_c   1.000
_cell.angle_alpha   90.00
_cell.angle_beta   90.00
_cell.angle_gamma   90.00
#
_symmetry.space_group_name_H-M   'P 1'
#
loop_
_entity.id
_entity.type
_entity.pdbx_description
1 polymer ?
#
loop_
_entity_poly.entity_id
_entity_poly.type
_entity_poly.pdbx_seq_one_letter_code
_entity_poly.pdbx_strand_id
1 'polypeptide(L)' 'MTLHEAEMIAEGLHIGIVDLFDSAVKFKKCPDIGTKRREK' A
#
# COMPACT_ATOMS: atom_id res chain seq x y z
N MET A 1 5.02 9.42 -1.32
CA MET A 1 6.06 8.42 -1.60
C MET A 1 6.87 8.91 -2.79
N THR A 2 8.16 9.08 -2.57
CA THR A 2 9.17 9.37 -3.59
C THR A 2 9.62 8.08 -4.28
N LEU A 3 10.32 8.18 -5.42
CA LEU A 3 10.82 7.00 -6.14
C LEU A 3 11.79 6.17 -5.27
N HIS A 4 12.70 6.86 -4.58
CA HIS A 4 13.69 6.23 -3.71
C HIS A 4 13.07 5.44 -2.55
N GLU A 5 12.02 5.98 -1.92
CA GLU A 5 11.27 5.24 -0.90
C GLU A 5 10.58 4.00 -1.47
N ALA A 6 10.03 4.10 -2.68
CA ALA A 6 9.41 2.95 -3.36
C ALA A 6 10.44 1.86 -3.70
N GLU A 7 11.66 2.23 -4.09
CA GLU A 7 12.75 1.28 -4.34
C GLU A 7 13.18 0.56 -3.05
N MET A 8 13.37 1.29 -1.94
CA MET A 8 13.73 0.66 -0.66
C MET A 8 12.65 -0.31 -0.16
N ILE A 9 11.37 0.05 -0.33
CA ILE A 9 10.25 -0.81 0.05
C ILE A 9 10.17 -2.03 -0.87
N ALA A 10 10.32 -1.85 -2.18
CA ALA A 10 10.30 -2.94 -3.15
C ALA A 10 11.43 -3.94 -2.91
N GLU A 11 12.63 -3.44 -2.62
CA GLU A 11 13.80 -4.24 -2.24
C GLU A 11 13.54 -5.03 -0.96
N GLY A 12 13.08 -4.37 0.11
CA GLY A 12 12.78 -5.03 1.39
C GLY A 12 11.66 -6.07 1.30
N LEU A 13 10.75 -5.93 0.34
CA LEU A 13 9.68 -6.87 0.07
C LEU A 13 10.06 -7.94 -0.97
N HIS A 14 11.25 -7.87 -1.56
CA HIS A 14 11.69 -8.72 -2.67
C HIS A 14 10.68 -8.76 -3.84
N ILE A 15 10.08 -7.61 -4.16
CA ILE A 15 9.13 -7.45 -5.28
C ILE A 15 9.65 -6.43 -6.29
N GLY A 16 9.11 -6.45 -7.51
CA GLY A 16 9.36 -5.38 -8.48
C GLY A 16 8.70 -4.07 -8.05
N ILE A 17 9.33 -2.93 -8.36
CA ILE A 17 8.73 -1.61 -8.10
C ILE A 17 7.38 -1.43 -8.81
N VAL A 18 7.21 -2.03 -9.99
CA VAL A 18 5.94 -2.05 -10.74
C VAL A 18 4.86 -2.79 -9.96
N ASP A 19 5.21 -3.95 -9.37
CA ASP A 19 4.30 -4.74 -8.54
C ASP A 19 3.94 -4.01 -7.24
N LEU A 20 4.87 -3.23 -6.68
CA LEU A 20 4.60 -2.36 -5.53
C LEU A 20 3.56 -1.28 -5.88
N PHE A 21 3.69 -0.61 -7.02
CA PHE A 21 2.71 0.37 -7.47
C PHE A 21 1.36 -0.26 -7.81
N ASP A 22 1.34 -1.40 -8.50
CA ASP A 22 0.11 -2.11 -8.83
C ASP A 22 -0.61 -2.61 -7.56
N SER A 23 0.15 -3.11 -6.59
CA SER A 23 -0.35 -3.46 -5.25
C SER A 23 -0.91 -2.24 -4.53
N ALA A 24 -0.17 -1.11 -4.51
CA ALA A 24 -0.64 0.12 -3.88
C ALA A 24 -1.93 0.67 -4.52
N VAL A 25 -2.09 0.54 -5.84
CA VAL A 25 -3.33 0.91 -6.55
C VAL A 25 -4.47 -0.04 -6.21
N LYS A 26 -4.21 -1.35 -6.16
CA LYS A 26 -5.19 -2.37 -5.74
C LYS A 26 -5.62 -2.19 -4.28
N PHE A 27 -4.69 -1.88 -3.38
CA PHE A 27 -4.94 -1.62 -1.96
C PHE A 27 -5.47 -0.21 -1.65
N LYS A 28 -5.34 0.76 -2.57
CA LYS A 28 -6.09 2.03 -2.49
C LYS A 28 -7.60 1.79 -2.52
N LYS A 29 -8.01 0.63 -3.03
CA LYS A 29 -9.36 0.08 -2.95
C LYS A 29 -9.52 -0.87 -1.76
N CYS A 30 -8.83 -0.62 -0.64
CA CYS A 30 -9.28 -1.12 0.64
C CYS A 30 -10.71 -0.57 0.79
N PRO A 31 -11.76 -1.40 0.71
CA PRO A 31 -13.04 -0.93 1.22
C PRO A 31 -12.75 -0.48 2.64
N ASP A 32 -13.33 0.63 3.09
CA ASP A 32 -13.37 0.96 4.50
C ASP A 32 -13.87 -0.29 5.24
N ILE A 33 -12.96 -1.16 5.69
CA ILE A 33 -13.26 -2.28 6.56
C ILE A 33 -13.65 -1.55 7.82
N GLY A 34 -14.96 -1.32 7.92
CA GLY A 34 -15.52 -0.27 8.73
C GLY A 34 -14.95 -0.32 10.12
N THR A 35 -13.98 0.55 10.39
CA THR A 35 -13.79 1.10 11.72
C THR A 35 -15.00 2.00 11.95
N LYS A 36 -16.18 1.38 12.08
CA LYS A 36 -17.23 1.93 12.93
C LYS A 36 -16.59 2.02 14.30
N ARG A 37 -15.90 3.13 14.57
CA ARG A 37 -15.75 3.61 15.94
C ARG A 37 -17.18 3.62 16.46
N ARG A 38 -17.51 2.67 17.33
CA ARG A 38 -18.70 2.76 18.16
C ARG A 38 -18.53 4.06 18.93
N GLU A 39 -19.20 5.12 18.49
CA GLU A 39 -19.58 6.20 19.39
C GLU A 39 -20.53 5.55 20.42
N LYS A 40 -20.06 5.46 21.65
CA LYS A 40 -20.84 5.14 22.84
C LYS A 40 -20.54 6.20 23.88
#